data_AF-A0A7C3IFZ7-F1
#
_entry.id   AF-A0A7C3IFZ7-F1
#
_cell.length_a   1.000
_cell.length_b   1.000
_cell.length_c   1.000
_cell.angle_alpha   90.00
_cell.angle_beta   90.00
_cell.angle_gamma   90.00
#
_symmetry.space_group_name_H-M   'P 1'
#
loop_
_entity.id
_entity.type
_entity.pdbx_description
1 polymer ?
#
loop_
_entity_poly.entity_id
_entity_poly.type
_entity_poly.pdbx_seq_one_letter_code
_entity_poly.pdbx_strand_id
1 'polypeptide(L)'
;MKHGSRIQLFTPVSLAIAGVLLGALISCSSPFTEISRPIAEGGDVPASRAIVNLAISSITPTANSTNVSIGQPVVVTFTTAVNASSVPATFVTLTDTATNAVLSGRIMWDSTKTKLYYYPIFKTTAEGSGSSATIRISGPKQGKSYKITLKGTITAANGTTLTVNQSQSYTCANLDFGIWWFNDQGEAQKYIPGVPNQFYDPSKPVVLYVHGWQKSSVTNNYWRENLYFWNDKYTSSMNTGSLWKQKGYNLGVFYWDQFADEDEVKDAEAKIWVGNNGLKQMRYKLSNGTYVSYSTAKSAGDLFYDAYIQAVGSNASGYIRLVGHSLGNQMATYLTYKTAVAAKNGSLASSLVPKRIYLADPFWSKDGKTYLGGKWTGELCRTYINYAISNFGTIVEQSKSTAAGGYLVGDDNLDMRKMTTFFRIWPDFIPITDAAIQHSYAVLWYMWSMGGTVQTQYGTLGAASADSTVKSMMNYGKSSYYYWYSSGSGNNTNTPLDDSYIRASGVSTW
;
A
#
# COMPACT_ATOMS: atom_id res chain seq x y z
N MET A 1 32.13 -37.31 -45.28
CA MET A 1 32.52 -36.12 -46.08
C MET A 1 32.66 -34.92 -45.14
N LYS A 2 33.47 -33.92 -45.52
CA LYS A 2 33.49 -32.48 -45.13
C LYS A 2 32.47 -31.98 -44.08
N HIS A 3 32.77 -31.09 -43.12
CA HIS A 3 34.01 -30.50 -42.54
C HIS A 3 33.66 -29.98 -41.12
N GLY A 4 34.56 -29.97 -40.12
CA GLY A 4 35.45 -28.83 -39.78
C GLY A 4 34.84 -27.92 -38.68
N SER A 5 35.24 -28.04 -37.39
CA SER A 5 36.32 -27.27 -36.71
C SER A 5 35.99 -25.77 -36.50
N ARG A 6 36.18 -25.12 -35.33
CA ARG A 6 37.19 -25.21 -34.24
C ARG A 6 36.50 -25.07 -32.85
N ILE A 7 36.98 -25.53 -31.69
CA ILE A 7 38.31 -25.73 -31.04
C ILE A 7 38.88 -24.49 -30.33
N GLN A 8 38.83 -24.50 -28.98
CA GLN A 8 39.89 -24.21 -27.98
C GLN A 8 39.35 -24.68 -26.60
N LEU A 9 39.98 -25.56 -25.82
CA LEU A 9 41.29 -25.52 -25.11
C LEU A 9 41.36 -24.47 -23.98
N PHE A 10 41.97 -24.71 -22.81
CA PHE A 10 42.37 -25.91 -22.02
C PHE A 10 42.91 -25.36 -20.66
N THR A 11 42.89 -26.12 -19.56
CA THR A 11 43.85 -25.92 -18.42
C THR A 11 45.20 -26.59 -18.79
N PRO A 12 46.38 -26.44 -18.10
CA PRO A 12 46.58 -26.28 -16.64
C PRO A 12 47.93 -25.62 -16.16
N VAL A 13 48.37 -25.94 -14.92
CA VAL A 13 49.77 -26.21 -14.46
C VAL A 13 50.73 -25.08 -13.95
N SER A 14 50.85 -25.04 -12.60
CA SER A 14 52.00 -24.92 -11.65
C SER A 14 53.27 -24.06 -11.85
N LEU A 15 53.71 -23.43 -10.73
CA LEU A 15 55.02 -23.58 -10.02
C LEU A 15 54.89 -22.88 -8.62
N ALA A 16 55.46 -23.23 -7.45
CA ALA A 16 56.43 -24.22 -6.89
C ALA A 16 57.81 -23.65 -6.43
N ILE A 17 58.46 -24.32 -5.45
CA ILE A 17 59.70 -23.94 -4.68
C ILE A 17 59.43 -22.89 -3.56
N ALA A 18 59.63 -23.06 -2.24
CA ALA A 18 60.57 -23.76 -1.32
C ALA A 18 61.79 -22.90 -0.86
N GLY A 19 62.26 -22.91 0.40
CA GLY A 19 61.90 -23.75 1.56
C GLY A 19 62.39 -23.23 2.95
N VAL A 20 62.60 -24.15 3.90
CA VAL A 20 62.63 -23.97 5.37
C VAL A 20 64.02 -23.64 5.97
N LEU A 21 64.07 -22.83 7.06
CA LEU A 21 64.79 -22.99 8.36
C LEU A 21 64.81 -21.61 9.08
N LEU A 22 64.31 -21.41 10.31
CA LEU A 22 64.69 -21.93 11.65
C LEU A 22 66.06 -21.41 12.16
N GLY A 23 66.06 -20.67 13.28
CA GLY A 23 67.18 -19.79 13.68
C GLY A 23 67.89 -20.12 15.00
N ALA A 24 68.69 -19.16 15.49
CA ALA A 24 69.40 -19.20 16.79
C ALA A 24 69.69 -17.77 17.31
N LEU A 25 69.92 -17.63 18.63
CA LEU A 25 70.44 -16.42 19.28
C LEU A 25 71.96 -16.56 19.52
N ILE A 26 72.68 -15.46 19.82
CA ILE A 26 73.45 -15.28 21.09
C ILE A 26 74.32 -13.98 21.13
N SER A 27 74.20 -13.27 22.27
CA SER A 27 75.10 -12.31 22.98
C SER A 27 75.99 -11.24 22.30
N CYS A 28 75.79 -10.00 22.78
CA CYS A 28 76.79 -9.09 23.40
C CYS A 28 78.12 -8.70 22.71
N SER A 29 78.33 -7.38 22.54
CA SER A 29 79.18 -6.58 23.45
C SER A 29 79.08 -5.06 23.16
N SER A 30 79.37 -4.22 24.15
CA SER A 30 79.46 -2.74 24.03
C SER A 30 80.70 -2.22 24.75
N PRO A 31 81.19 -1.01 24.39
CA PRO A 31 81.37 0.01 25.44
C PRO A 31 81.12 1.48 25.00
N PHE A 32 80.52 2.26 25.91
CA PHE A 32 80.97 3.57 26.46
C PHE A 32 82.23 4.26 25.85
N THR A 33 82.34 5.60 25.69
CA THR A 33 81.43 6.77 25.80
C THR A 33 82.11 8.03 25.20
N GLU A 34 81.36 9.07 24.77
CA GLU A 34 81.53 10.47 25.25
C GLU A 34 80.49 11.49 24.69
N ILE A 35 80.00 12.36 25.59
CA ILE A 35 79.76 13.84 25.51
C ILE A 35 79.66 14.47 24.08
N SER A 36 78.64 15.26 23.68
CA SER A 36 77.91 16.34 24.39
C SER A 36 76.44 16.62 23.91
N ARG A 37 75.77 17.56 24.60
CA ARG A 37 74.42 18.15 24.37
C ARG A 37 74.32 19.03 23.10
N PRO A 38 73.13 19.46 22.60
CA PRO A 38 71.85 19.64 23.32
C PRO A 38 70.57 19.05 22.68
N ILE A 39 69.45 19.28 23.37
CA ILE A 39 68.08 18.81 23.06
C ILE A 39 67.42 19.69 22.00
N ALA A 40 66.63 19.07 21.12
CA ALA A 40 65.53 19.72 20.41
C ALA A 40 64.24 18.90 20.64
N GLU A 41 63.14 19.57 21.00
CA GLU A 41 61.87 18.91 21.32
C GLU A 41 61.14 18.47 20.05
N GLY A 42 61.22 17.18 19.73
CA GLY A 42 60.41 16.55 18.69
C GLY A 42 58.96 16.38 19.13
N GLY A 43 58.19 17.47 19.08
CA GLY A 43 56.76 17.43 19.41
C GLY A 43 55.95 16.68 18.36
N ASP A 44 55.34 15.55 18.75
CA ASP A 44 54.33 14.85 17.93
C ASP A 44 53.14 15.78 17.67
N VAL A 45 53.06 16.36 16.47
CA VAL A 45 51.89 17.12 16.03
C VAL A 45 50.78 16.13 15.69
N PRO A 46 49.66 16.08 16.43
CA PRO A 46 48.58 15.16 16.11
C PRO A 46 47.95 15.59 14.78
N ALA A 47 47.86 14.66 13.81
CA ALA A 47 47.21 14.94 12.53
C ALA A 47 45.77 15.43 12.78
N SER A 48 45.54 16.71 12.52
CA SER A 48 44.31 17.41 12.90
C SER A 48 43.13 16.91 12.06
N ARG A 49 42.41 15.92 12.59
CA ARG A 49 41.12 15.49 12.05
C ARG A 49 40.20 16.70 11.98
N ALA A 50 39.93 17.17 10.77
CA ALA A 50 39.10 18.35 10.54
C ALA A 50 37.76 18.20 11.27
N ILE A 51 37.48 19.12 12.20
CA ILE A 51 36.25 19.10 12.99
C ILE A 51 35.11 19.50 12.03
N VAL A 52 34.36 18.51 11.56
CA VAL A 52 33.16 18.73 10.76
C VAL A 52 32.11 19.36 11.67
N ASN A 53 31.98 20.69 11.55
CA ASN A 53 30.98 21.47 12.26
C ASN A 53 29.56 21.02 11.85
N LEU A 54 28.65 21.01 12.81
CA LEU A 54 27.24 20.72 12.56
C LEU A 54 26.59 21.83 11.73
N ALA A 55 26.17 21.47 10.52
CA ALA A 55 25.39 22.31 9.62
C ALA A 55 24.27 21.47 8.97
N ILE A 56 23.22 22.14 8.51
CA ILE A 56 22.21 21.52 7.63
C ILE A 56 22.74 21.56 6.20
N SER A 57 22.86 20.39 5.57
CA SER A 57 23.35 20.26 4.19
C SER A 57 22.21 20.30 3.16
N SER A 58 20.99 19.90 3.53
CA SER A 58 19.81 20.00 2.67
C SER A 58 18.50 19.90 3.43
N ILE A 59 17.44 20.44 2.84
CA ILE A 59 16.04 20.27 3.27
C ILE A 59 15.22 19.83 2.06
N THR A 60 14.53 18.71 2.18
CA THR A 60 13.54 18.19 1.20
C THR A 60 12.14 18.26 1.83
N PRO A 61 11.06 18.58 1.08
CA PRO A 61 11.03 19.18 -0.25
C PRO A 61 11.82 20.50 -0.31
N THR A 62 12.44 20.81 -1.45
CA THR A 62 13.25 22.03 -1.63
C THR A 62 12.39 23.29 -1.65
N ALA A 63 13.01 24.44 -1.35
CA ALA A 63 12.34 25.73 -1.32
C ALA A 63 11.61 26.03 -2.65
N ASN A 64 10.34 26.41 -2.55
CA ASN A 64 9.43 26.74 -3.65
C ASN A 64 9.18 25.59 -4.65
N SER A 65 9.48 24.34 -4.27
CA SER A 65 9.15 23.16 -5.08
C SER A 65 7.64 22.98 -5.22
N THR A 66 7.19 22.60 -6.42
CA THR A 66 5.80 22.30 -6.75
C THR A 66 5.66 20.83 -7.15
N ASN A 67 4.41 20.34 -7.22
CA ASN A 67 4.10 18.93 -7.54
C ASN A 67 4.73 17.91 -6.58
N VAL A 68 4.96 18.29 -5.32
CA VAL A 68 5.45 17.39 -4.28
C VAL A 68 4.40 16.30 -4.00
N SER A 69 4.78 15.02 -3.96
CA SER A 69 3.83 13.95 -3.63
C SER A 69 3.23 14.16 -2.25
N ILE A 70 1.93 13.97 -2.11
CA ILE A 70 1.28 13.90 -0.81
C ILE A 70 1.92 12.76 -0.02
N GLY A 71 2.18 12.97 1.28
CA GLY A 71 2.87 12.02 2.14
C GLY A 71 4.40 12.03 2.04
N GLN A 72 5.00 12.86 1.17
CA GLN A 72 6.43 13.13 1.21
C GLN A 72 6.82 13.71 2.59
N PRO A 73 7.73 13.05 3.36
CA PRO A 73 8.24 13.64 4.59
C PRO A 73 9.11 14.85 4.30
N VAL A 74 9.16 15.76 5.28
CA VAL A 74 10.25 16.73 5.36
C VAL A 74 11.50 15.98 5.80
N VAL A 75 12.59 16.08 5.04
CA VAL A 75 13.88 15.45 5.37
C VAL A 75 14.92 16.53 5.52
N VAL A 76 15.50 16.64 6.72
CA VAL A 76 16.62 17.54 7.03
C VAL A 76 17.89 16.71 7.12
N THR A 77 18.84 16.96 6.22
CA THR A 77 20.14 16.28 6.23
C THR A 77 21.19 17.16 6.90
N PHE A 78 22.06 16.57 7.71
CA PHE A 78 23.12 17.24 8.45
C PHE A 78 24.50 16.77 7.98
N THR A 79 25.51 17.63 8.15
CA THR A 79 26.92 17.34 7.83
C THR A 79 27.57 16.29 8.74
N THR A 80 26.98 16.03 9.91
CA THR A 80 27.48 15.10 10.93
C THR A 80 26.33 14.55 11.77
N ALA A 81 26.58 13.51 12.56
CA ALA A 81 25.56 12.83 13.36
C ALA A 81 25.05 13.73 14.51
N VAL A 82 23.73 13.95 14.55
CA VAL A 82 23.05 14.74 15.59
C VAL A 82 22.78 13.87 16.81
N ASN A 83 22.95 14.43 18.02
CA ASN A 83 22.40 13.81 19.21
C ASN A 83 20.88 14.00 19.20
N ALA A 84 20.14 12.95 18.86
CA ALA A 84 18.68 12.96 18.76
C ALA A 84 17.96 13.50 20.02
N SER A 85 18.53 13.34 21.23
CA SER A 85 17.92 13.87 22.46
C SER A 85 18.06 15.39 22.63
N SER A 86 18.88 16.05 21.81
CA SER A 86 19.04 17.51 21.80
C SER A 86 17.99 18.22 20.93
N VAL A 87 17.19 17.48 20.15
CA VAL A 87 16.28 18.06 19.15
C VAL A 87 14.88 18.25 19.75
N PRO A 88 14.38 19.49 19.88
CA PRO A 88 13.02 19.74 20.37
C PRO A 88 11.95 19.05 19.53
N ALA A 89 10.85 18.61 20.15
CA ALA A 89 9.68 18.09 19.42
C ALA A 89 9.08 19.12 18.44
N THR A 90 9.30 20.41 18.70
CA THR A 90 8.90 21.55 17.86
C THR A 90 9.99 22.01 16.87
N PHE A 91 11.12 21.29 16.76
CA PHE A 91 12.24 21.70 15.90
C PHE A 91 11.84 21.80 14.43
N VAL A 92 10.97 20.89 13.96
CA VAL A 92 10.32 20.97 12.65
C VAL A 92 8.84 21.23 12.88
N THR A 93 8.30 22.27 12.25
CA THR A 93 6.85 22.45 12.12
C THR A 93 6.46 22.57 10.64
N LEU A 94 5.29 22.03 10.32
CA LEU A 94 4.67 22.15 8.99
C LEU A 94 3.38 22.95 9.14
N THR A 95 3.22 24.01 8.35
CA THR A 95 2.08 24.94 8.46
C THR A 95 1.40 25.11 7.11
N ASP A 96 0.08 24.94 7.04
CA ASP A 96 -0.73 25.28 5.86
C ASP A 96 -0.67 26.80 5.59
N THR A 97 -0.24 27.20 4.39
CA THR A 97 0.03 28.64 4.14
C THR A 97 -1.22 29.48 3.91
N ALA A 98 -2.40 28.87 3.75
CA ALA A 98 -3.66 29.58 3.55
C ALA A 98 -4.43 29.78 4.86
N THR A 99 -4.30 28.84 5.80
CA THR A 99 -5.03 28.84 7.08
C THR A 99 -4.15 29.12 8.30
N ASN A 100 -2.82 29.07 8.14
CA ASN A 100 -1.84 29.06 9.24
C ASN A 100 -1.98 27.88 10.22
N ALA A 101 -2.77 26.86 9.89
CA ALA A 101 -2.92 25.66 10.72
C ALA A 101 -1.60 24.87 10.75
N VAL A 102 -1.11 24.54 11.95
CA VAL A 102 0.04 23.66 12.14
C VAL A 102 -0.44 22.21 12.03
N LEU A 103 0.19 21.45 11.13
CA LEU A 103 -0.08 20.03 10.95
C LEU A 103 0.75 19.21 11.93
N SER A 104 0.13 18.20 12.54
CA SER A 104 0.82 17.22 13.38
C SER A 104 1.79 16.37 12.54
N GLY A 105 2.91 15.99 13.13
CA GLY A 105 3.93 15.17 12.48
C GLY A 105 4.78 14.38 13.47
N ARG A 106 5.65 13.53 12.93
CA ARG A 106 6.42 12.53 13.70
C ARG A 106 7.88 12.55 13.28
N ILE A 107 8.76 12.86 14.23
CA ILE A 107 10.22 12.85 14.03
C ILE A 107 10.74 11.40 14.09
N MET A 108 11.54 11.03 13.09
CA MET A 108 12.30 9.79 13.00
C MET A 108 13.72 10.10 12.49
N TRP A 109 14.65 9.16 12.67
CA TRP A 109 16.05 9.31 12.26
C TRP A 109 16.48 8.17 11.32
N ASP A 110 17.47 8.41 10.47
CA ASP A 110 18.29 7.33 9.91
C ASP A 110 19.19 6.70 10.99
N SER A 111 19.72 5.50 10.70
CA SER A 111 20.59 4.75 11.62
C SER A 111 21.87 5.52 11.99
N THR A 112 22.35 6.38 11.10
CA THR A 112 23.53 7.24 11.25
C THR A 112 23.25 8.57 11.97
N LYS A 113 21.97 8.90 12.25
CA LYS A 113 21.53 10.19 12.82
C LYS A 113 21.98 11.43 12.03
N THR A 114 22.15 11.25 10.73
CA THR A 114 22.51 12.27 9.74
C THR A 114 21.30 12.84 9.00
N LYS A 115 20.14 12.17 9.09
CA LYS A 115 18.87 12.62 8.49
C LYS A 115 17.76 12.55 9.51
N LEU A 116 17.13 13.69 9.76
CA LEU A 116 15.86 13.79 10.45
C LEU A 116 14.75 13.71 9.41
N TYR A 117 13.81 12.78 9.60
CA TYR A 117 12.58 12.67 8.85
C TYR A 117 11.43 13.18 9.72
N TYR A 118 10.69 14.17 9.25
CA TYR A 118 9.42 14.60 9.84
C TYR A 118 8.29 14.14 8.92
N TYR A 119 7.59 13.09 9.34
CA TYR A 119 6.43 12.54 8.63
C TYR A 119 5.17 13.31 9.06
N PRO A 120 4.46 14.00 8.14
CA PRO A 120 3.16 14.56 8.44
C PRO A 120 2.20 13.42 8.80
N ILE A 121 1.43 13.58 9.88
CA ILE A 121 0.45 12.57 10.29
C ILE A 121 -0.80 12.72 9.43
N PHE A 122 -1.10 11.68 8.66
CA PHE A 122 -2.41 11.46 8.08
C PHE A 122 -3.15 10.52 9.02
N LYS A 123 -4.26 10.96 9.60
CA LYS A 123 -5.06 10.15 10.52
C LYS A 123 -6.51 10.09 10.09
N THR A 124 -7.03 8.88 10.02
CA THR A 124 -8.44 8.55 9.88
C THR A 124 -9.15 8.89 11.18
N THR A 125 -10.09 9.84 11.14
CA THR A 125 -10.87 10.28 12.30
C THR A 125 -12.35 10.38 11.94
N ALA A 126 -13.22 10.03 12.87
CA ALA A 126 -14.63 10.36 12.79
C ALA A 126 -14.84 11.83 13.21
N GLU A 127 -15.43 12.63 12.33
CA GLU A 127 -15.83 14.02 12.58
C GLU A 127 -17.33 14.08 12.85
N GLY A 128 -17.70 14.41 14.10
CA GLY A 128 -19.08 14.38 14.58
C GLY A 128 -19.33 13.26 15.59
N SER A 129 -20.60 12.89 15.81
CA SER A 129 -21.00 11.86 16.77
C SER A 129 -22.10 10.95 16.21
N GLY A 130 -22.16 9.72 16.74
CA GLY A 130 -23.13 8.70 16.33
C GLY A 130 -23.03 8.34 14.84
N SER A 131 -24.14 7.87 14.28
CA SER A 131 -24.28 7.50 12.87
C SER A 131 -24.12 8.64 11.85
N SER A 132 -24.03 9.89 12.33
CA SER A 132 -23.76 11.09 11.52
C SER A 132 -22.26 11.42 11.42
N ALA A 133 -21.38 10.74 12.16
CA ALA A 133 -19.95 11.08 12.18
C ALA A 133 -19.28 10.72 10.84
N THR A 134 -18.78 11.74 10.14
CA THR A 134 -18.15 11.61 8.82
C THR A 134 -16.69 11.19 8.98
N ILE A 135 -16.27 10.11 8.32
CA ILE A 135 -14.88 9.67 8.39
C ILE A 135 -14.02 10.49 7.43
N ARG A 136 -12.97 11.14 7.93
CA ARG A 136 -12.00 11.89 7.12
C ARG A 136 -10.56 11.46 7.41
N ILE A 137 -9.69 11.69 6.42
CA ILE A 137 -8.24 11.59 6.56
C ILE A 137 -7.66 13.01 6.64
N SER A 138 -7.02 13.30 7.76
CA SER A 138 -6.29 14.53 8.05
C SER A 138 -4.91 14.58 7.39
N GLY A 139 -4.15 15.67 7.54
CA GLY A 139 -2.83 15.86 6.95
C GLY A 139 -2.82 16.69 5.66
N PRO A 140 -1.65 16.85 4.99
CA PRO A 140 -1.48 17.60 3.75
C PRO A 140 -2.46 17.23 2.63
N LYS A 141 -2.91 18.21 1.85
CA LYS A 141 -3.91 18.04 0.77
C LYS A 141 -3.38 18.43 -0.62
N GLN A 142 -4.06 17.93 -1.65
CA GLN A 142 -3.80 18.18 -3.07
C GLN A 142 -3.77 19.69 -3.37
N GLY A 143 -2.78 20.13 -4.16
CA GLY A 143 -2.66 21.51 -4.63
C GLY A 143 -2.46 22.58 -3.54
N LYS A 144 -2.36 22.19 -2.26
CA LYS A 144 -2.12 23.10 -1.14
C LYS A 144 -0.62 23.34 -0.94
N SER A 145 -0.32 24.53 -0.43
CA SER A 145 1.03 24.95 -0.10
C SER A 145 1.27 24.88 1.41
N TYR A 146 2.47 24.45 1.78
CA TYR A 146 2.90 24.24 3.16
C TYR A 146 4.26 24.88 3.41
N LYS A 147 4.38 25.58 4.54
CA LYS A 147 5.64 26.15 5.03
C LYS A 147 6.27 25.20 6.04
N ILE A 148 7.49 24.77 5.74
CA ILE A 148 8.40 24.11 6.67
C ILE A 148 9.07 25.21 7.50
N THR A 149 9.06 25.10 8.83
CA THR A 149 9.89 25.93 9.71
C THR A 149 10.83 25.04 10.51
N LEU A 150 12.11 25.40 10.51
CA LEU A 150 13.15 24.78 11.34
C LEU A 150 13.59 25.79 12.40
N LYS A 151 13.32 25.50 13.68
CA LYS A 151 13.60 26.44 14.78
C LYS A 151 14.06 25.74 16.06
N GLY A 152 15.23 26.14 16.56
CA GLY A 152 15.77 25.69 17.85
C GLY A 152 17.29 25.46 17.79
N THR A 153 17.88 25.14 18.93
CA THR A 153 19.29 24.75 19.05
C THR A 153 19.38 23.24 19.17
N ILE A 154 20.31 22.64 18.44
CA ILE A 154 20.59 21.20 18.43
C ILE A 154 22.10 20.95 18.60
N THR A 155 22.48 19.75 19.02
CA THR A 155 23.89 19.39 19.32
C THR A 155 24.29 18.11 18.58
N ALA A 156 25.48 18.09 17.99
CA ALA A 156 26.07 16.90 17.37
C ALA A 156 26.66 15.94 18.42
N ALA A 157 26.93 14.72 18.01
CA ALA A 157 27.60 13.72 18.85
C ALA A 157 29.02 14.13 19.30
N ASN A 158 29.64 15.11 18.63
CA ASN A 158 30.94 15.71 19.00
C ASN A 158 30.81 16.96 19.90
N GLY A 159 29.60 17.30 20.37
CA GLY A 159 29.35 18.46 21.23
C GLY A 159 29.18 19.80 20.50
N THR A 160 29.43 19.89 19.18
CA THR A 160 29.20 21.13 18.42
C THR A 160 27.69 21.46 18.35
N THR A 161 27.33 22.72 18.55
CA THR A 161 25.93 23.19 18.56
C THR A 161 25.59 23.95 17.28
N LEU A 162 24.33 23.84 16.84
CA LEU A 162 23.76 24.59 15.74
C LEU A 162 22.42 25.19 16.17
N THR A 163 22.33 26.53 16.15
CA THR A 163 21.06 27.25 16.33
C THR A 163 20.45 27.54 14.97
N VAL A 164 19.22 27.08 14.75
CA VAL A 164 18.49 27.19 13.48
C VAL A 164 17.27 28.08 13.67
N ASN A 165 17.02 28.96 12.70
CA ASN A 165 15.77 29.73 12.57
C ASN A 165 15.55 30.05 11.08
N GLN A 166 15.07 29.08 10.31
CA GLN A 166 14.86 29.20 8.87
C GLN A 166 13.52 28.57 8.45
N SER A 167 12.97 29.00 7.32
CA SER A 167 11.72 28.44 6.79
C SER A 167 11.68 28.46 5.27
N GLN A 168 11.02 27.48 4.66
CA GLN A 168 10.81 27.39 3.22
C GLN A 168 9.46 26.75 2.90
N SER A 169 8.85 27.13 1.79
CA SER A 169 7.54 26.61 1.37
C SER A 169 7.66 25.59 0.23
N TYR A 170 6.65 24.74 0.08
CA TYR A 170 6.45 23.88 -1.09
C TYR A 170 4.95 23.71 -1.38
N THR A 171 4.60 23.18 -2.56
CA THR A 171 3.22 22.93 -2.99
C THR A 171 3.03 21.46 -3.36
N CYS A 172 2.02 20.83 -2.74
CA CYS A 172 1.61 19.46 -3.05
C CYS A 172 1.10 19.33 -4.50
N ALA A 173 1.28 18.14 -5.09
CA ALA A 173 0.68 17.80 -6.38
C ALA A 173 -0.84 17.91 -6.37
N ASN A 174 -1.41 18.28 -7.52
CA ASN A 174 -2.86 18.31 -7.73
C ASN A 174 -3.49 16.91 -7.83
N LEU A 175 -2.67 15.89 -8.09
CA LEU A 175 -3.06 14.49 -8.25
C LEU A 175 -2.36 13.64 -7.19
N ASP A 176 -3.12 12.85 -6.43
CA ASP A 176 -2.61 11.81 -5.54
C ASP A 176 -3.28 10.46 -5.82
N PHE A 177 -2.45 9.48 -6.17
CA PHE A 177 -2.76 8.05 -6.20
C PHE A 177 -1.58 7.25 -5.65
N GLY A 178 -1.81 6.00 -5.27
CA GLY A 178 -0.76 5.09 -4.78
C GLY A 178 -1.19 4.27 -3.58
N ILE A 179 -0.28 3.42 -3.09
CA ILE A 179 -0.51 2.59 -1.91
C ILE A 179 -0.20 3.38 -0.62
N TRP A 180 -1.11 3.28 0.34
CA TRP A 180 -1.02 3.84 1.68
C TRP A 180 -1.11 2.72 2.71
N TRP A 181 -0.18 2.69 3.66
CA TRP A 181 -0.10 1.69 4.73
C TRP A 181 -0.59 2.26 6.06
N PHE A 182 -1.25 1.43 6.88
CA PHE A 182 -1.95 1.85 8.10
C PHE A 182 -1.45 1.14 9.38
N ASN A 183 -1.50 1.83 10.52
CA ASN A 183 -1.42 1.22 11.86
C ASN A 183 -2.81 0.86 12.43
N ASP A 184 -2.81 0.37 13.66
CA ASP A 184 -3.97 0.00 14.47
C ASP A 184 -4.63 1.18 15.22
N GLN A 185 -4.15 2.41 14.98
CA GLN A 185 -4.76 3.67 15.46
C GLN A 185 -5.27 4.57 14.32
N GLY A 186 -5.32 4.07 13.08
CA GLY A 186 -5.93 4.74 11.92
C GLY A 186 -5.05 5.75 11.22
N GLU A 187 -3.77 5.78 11.57
CA GLU A 187 -2.77 6.63 10.95
C GLU A 187 -2.20 5.94 9.72
N ALA A 188 -2.01 6.72 8.67
CA ALA A 188 -1.63 6.25 7.35
C ALA A 188 -0.32 6.92 6.88
N GLN A 189 0.48 6.18 6.12
CA GLN A 189 1.64 6.72 5.44
C GLN A 189 1.68 6.18 4.01
N LYS A 190 1.74 7.09 3.02
CA LYS A 190 1.93 6.73 1.62
C LYS A 190 3.26 6.00 1.43
N TYR A 191 3.30 5.01 0.55
CA TYR A 191 4.55 4.52 0.02
C TYR A 191 5.18 5.57 -0.91
N ILE A 192 6.43 5.93 -0.64
CA ILE A 192 7.27 6.79 -1.48
C ILE A 192 8.59 6.04 -1.73
N PRO A 193 9.06 5.89 -2.99
CA PRO A 193 10.33 5.22 -3.28
C PRO A 193 11.50 5.81 -2.50
N GLY A 194 12.33 4.94 -1.90
CA GLY A 194 13.51 5.34 -1.11
C GLY A 194 13.21 5.96 0.26
N VAL A 195 11.94 6.06 0.67
CA VAL A 195 11.53 6.59 1.98
C VAL A 195 11.05 5.44 2.89
N PRO A 196 11.58 5.30 4.12
CA PRO A 196 11.07 4.32 5.08
C PRO A 196 9.57 4.51 5.38
N ASN A 197 8.80 3.43 5.35
CA ASN A 197 7.39 3.45 5.75
C ASN A 197 7.21 2.76 7.09
N GLN A 198 6.75 3.49 8.11
CA GLN A 198 6.71 3.00 9.50
C GLN A 198 5.57 1.99 9.76
N PHE A 199 4.66 1.81 8.79
CA PHE A 199 3.46 0.97 8.93
C PHE A 199 3.50 -0.30 8.07
N TYR A 200 4.57 -0.49 7.29
CA TYR A 200 4.82 -1.66 6.45
C TYR A 200 6.07 -2.42 6.90
N ASP A 201 5.95 -3.75 6.97
CA ASP A 201 7.02 -4.67 7.33
C ASP A 201 7.09 -5.80 6.28
N PRO A 202 8.19 -5.93 5.50
CA PRO A 202 8.26 -6.92 4.43
C PRO A 202 8.20 -8.38 4.92
N SER A 203 8.40 -8.67 6.20
CA SER A 203 8.24 -10.02 6.76
C SER A 203 6.78 -10.43 6.98
N LYS A 204 5.85 -9.46 7.04
CA LYS A 204 4.45 -9.68 7.41
C LYS A 204 3.53 -9.94 6.21
N PRO A 205 2.46 -10.74 6.39
CA PRO A 205 1.45 -10.96 5.35
C PRO A 205 0.74 -9.65 4.98
N VAL A 206 0.27 -9.53 3.73
CA VAL A 206 -0.36 -8.31 3.22
C VAL A 206 -1.87 -8.52 3.02
N VAL A 207 -2.66 -7.57 3.50
CA VAL A 207 -3.99 -7.29 2.94
C VAL A 207 -3.95 -5.91 2.26
N LEU A 208 -4.38 -5.86 1.00
CA LEU A 208 -4.38 -4.65 0.20
C LEU A 208 -5.76 -4.45 -0.44
N TYR A 209 -6.36 -3.32 -0.13
CA TYR A 209 -7.67 -2.91 -0.61
C TYR A 209 -7.58 -2.01 -1.83
N VAL A 210 -8.59 -2.08 -2.69
CA VAL A 210 -8.85 -1.08 -3.72
C VAL A 210 -10.35 -0.80 -3.82
N HIS A 211 -10.69 0.47 -3.75
CA HIS A 211 -12.06 0.97 -3.70
C HIS A 211 -12.71 1.07 -5.09
N GLY A 212 -14.02 1.34 -5.09
CA GLY A 212 -14.85 1.48 -6.29
C GLY A 212 -14.84 2.86 -6.94
N TRP A 213 -15.96 3.17 -7.59
CA TRP A 213 -16.35 4.48 -8.13
C TRP A 213 -16.59 5.48 -6.99
N GLN A 214 -16.09 6.72 -7.09
CA GLN A 214 -16.06 7.68 -5.97
C GLN A 214 -16.63 9.06 -6.32
N LYS A 215 -17.84 9.09 -6.87
CA LYS A 215 -18.52 10.33 -7.28
C LYS A 215 -18.62 11.34 -6.13
N SER A 216 -18.16 12.57 -6.37
CA SER A 216 -18.11 13.70 -5.43
C SER A 216 -17.20 13.53 -4.21
N SER A 217 -16.35 12.50 -4.17
CA SER A 217 -15.34 12.32 -3.10
C SER A 217 -14.33 13.47 -3.05
N VAL A 218 -13.91 13.95 -4.21
CA VAL A 218 -12.91 15.01 -4.36
C VAL A 218 -13.46 16.37 -3.92
N THR A 219 -14.69 16.68 -4.35
CA THR A 219 -15.38 17.91 -3.96
C THR A 219 -15.80 17.90 -2.48
N ASN A 220 -16.02 16.73 -1.88
CA ASN A 220 -16.17 16.55 -0.43
C ASN A 220 -14.80 16.58 0.32
N ASN A 221 -13.98 17.60 0.05
CA ASN A 221 -12.69 17.84 0.71
C ASN A 221 -11.68 16.67 0.62
N TYR A 222 -11.59 16.03 -0.56
CA TYR A 222 -10.82 14.81 -0.79
C TYR A 222 -11.15 13.74 0.27
N TRP A 223 -12.45 13.43 0.38
CA TRP A 223 -12.93 12.26 1.11
C TRP A 223 -12.38 10.98 0.49
N ARG A 224 -12.20 9.95 1.32
CA ARG A 224 -11.59 8.68 0.93
C ARG A 224 -12.34 7.54 1.59
N GLU A 225 -12.79 6.58 0.79
CA GLU A 225 -13.31 5.32 1.31
C GLU A 225 -12.18 4.59 2.06
N ASN A 226 -12.45 4.07 3.25
CA ASN A 226 -11.40 3.48 4.09
C ASN A 226 -11.86 2.17 4.72
N LEU A 227 -10.93 1.23 4.83
CA LEU A 227 -11.13 -0.10 5.41
C LEU A 227 -10.86 -0.17 6.92
N TYR A 228 -10.41 0.94 7.51
CA TYR A 228 -9.81 0.95 8.84
C TYR A 228 -10.87 1.21 9.91
N PHE A 229 -11.70 2.23 9.69
CA PHE A 229 -12.78 2.62 10.59
C PHE A 229 -14.04 2.92 9.79
N TRP A 230 -15.10 2.18 10.12
CA TRP A 230 -16.41 2.29 9.50
C TRP A 230 -17.41 2.91 10.48
N ASN A 231 -18.29 3.78 9.97
CA ASN A 231 -19.40 4.36 10.71
C ASN A 231 -20.41 4.91 9.70
N ASP A 232 -21.65 4.47 9.77
CA ASP A 232 -22.72 4.96 8.89
C ASP A 232 -24.09 5.00 9.60
N LYS A 233 -25.16 5.18 8.82
CA LYS A 233 -26.55 5.27 9.27
C LYS A 233 -27.04 4.06 10.08
N TYR A 234 -26.48 2.87 9.84
CA TYR A 234 -26.98 1.58 10.32
C TYR A 234 -25.95 0.76 11.11
N THR A 235 -24.66 1.05 10.93
CA THR A 235 -23.55 0.34 11.54
C THR A 235 -22.92 1.19 12.66
N SER A 236 -22.67 0.56 13.81
CA SER A 236 -21.92 1.19 14.89
C SER A 236 -20.45 1.36 14.50
N SER A 237 -19.84 2.48 14.94
CA SER A 237 -18.40 2.77 14.83
C SER A 237 -17.52 1.52 15.04
N MET A 238 -16.95 0.99 13.96
CA MET A 238 -16.21 -0.27 13.95
C MET A 238 -14.78 -0.09 13.42
N ASN A 239 -13.79 -0.43 14.25
CA ASN A 239 -12.37 -0.41 13.91
C ASN A 239 -11.93 -1.75 13.29
N THR A 240 -12.35 -2.02 12.06
CA THR A 240 -11.93 -3.21 11.30
C THR A 240 -10.42 -3.29 11.12
N GLY A 241 -9.71 -2.17 10.98
CA GLY A 241 -8.27 -2.15 10.78
C GLY A 241 -7.50 -2.79 11.94
N SER A 242 -7.90 -2.52 13.18
CA SER A 242 -7.29 -3.11 14.39
C SER A 242 -7.26 -4.65 14.35
N LEU A 243 -8.33 -5.30 13.86
CA LEU A 243 -8.42 -6.76 13.76
C LEU A 243 -7.31 -7.32 12.87
N TRP A 244 -7.07 -6.72 11.70
CA TRP A 244 -6.04 -7.20 10.77
C TRP A 244 -4.62 -6.96 11.29
N LYS A 245 -4.39 -5.82 11.97
CA LYS A 245 -3.09 -5.54 12.61
C LYS A 245 -2.82 -6.50 13.77
N GLN A 246 -3.82 -6.82 14.59
CA GLN A 246 -3.73 -7.82 15.67
C GLN A 246 -3.45 -9.23 15.13
N LYS A 247 -3.97 -9.58 13.94
CA LYS A 247 -3.64 -10.83 13.22
C LYS A 247 -2.31 -10.74 12.44
N GLY A 248 -1.51 -9.70 12.67
CA GLY A 248 -0.15 -9.57 12.15
C GLY A 248 0.00 -9.06 10.71
N TYR A 249 -1.05 -8.51 10.10
CA TYR A 249 -1.00 -8.06 8.70
C TYR A 249 -0.42 -6.65 8.50
N ASN A 250 0.29 -6.49 7.38
CA ASN A 250 0.38 -5.21 6.68
C ASN A 250 -1.00 -4.85 6.12
N LEU A 251 -1.45 -3.64 6.40
CA LEU A 251 -2.81 -3.18 6.12
C LEU A 251 -2.73 -1.99 5.16
N GLY A 252 -3.13 -2.19 3.90
CA GLY A 252 -2.93 -1.21 2.84
C GLY A 252 -4.19 -0.86 2.05
N VAL A 253 -4.23 0.37 1.52
CA VAL A 253 -5.22 0.83 0.52
C VAL A 253 -4.48 1.37 -0.70
N PHE A 254 -4.88 0.98 -1.90
CA PHE A 254 -4.55 1.73 -3.12
C PHE A 254 -5.62 2.79 -3.37
N TYR A 255 -5.23 4.05 -3.21
CA TYR A 255 -6.09 5.20 -3.48
C TYR A 255 -5.97 5.62 -4.93
N TRP A 256 -7.13 5.79 -5.57
CA TRP A 256 -7.27 6.31 -6.94
C TRP A 256 -8.48 7.25 -7.06
N ASP A 257 -8.92 7.85 -5.94
CA ASP A 257 -10.18 8.59 -5.78
C ASP A 257 -10.37 9.65 -6.87
N GLN A 258 -9.33 10.42 -7.19
CA GLN A 258 -9.42 11.48 -8.19
C GLN A 258 -9.61 10.99 -9.63
N PHE A 259 -9.22 9.76 -9.94
CA PHE A 259 -9.56 9.10 -11.21
C PHE A 259 -10.94 8.43 -11.14
N ALA A 260 -11.35 7.95 -9.96
CA ALA A 260 -12.63 7.28 -9.71
C ALA A 260 -13.81 8.25 -9.51
N ASP A 261 -13.56 9.54 -9.23
CA ASP A 261 -14.58 10.59 -9.12
C ASP A 261 -15.02 11.09 -10.51
N GLU A 262 -15.78 10.22 -11.18
CA GLU A 262 -16.50 10.51 -12.41
C GLU A 262 -18.00 10.63 -12.16
N ASP A 263 -18.72 11.32 -13.05
CA ASP A 263 -20.16 11.51 -12.90
C ASP A 263 -21.01 10.30 -13.36
N GLU A 264 -20.38 9.36 -14.06
CA GLU A 264 -20.90 8.09 -14.59
C GLU A 264 -19.89 6.95 -14.29
N VAL A 265 -20.36 5.78 -13.85
CA VAL A 265 -19.50 4.66 -13.43
C VAL A 265 -18.69 4.06 -14.58
N LYS A 266 -19.25 4.03 -15.80
CA LYS A 266 -18.55 3.51 -17.00
C LYS A 266 -17.34 4.37 -17.41
N ASP A 267 -17.33 5.65 -17.06
CA ASP A 267 -16.21 6.56 -17.31
C ASP A 267 -15.03 6.28 -16.36
N ALA A 268 -15.30 5.92 -15.10
CA ALA A 268 -14.28 5.42 -14.18
C ALA A 268 -13.81 3.99 -14.54
N GLU A 269 -14.72 3.14 -14.99
CA GLU A 269 -14.43 1.77 -15.43
C GLU A 269 -13.44 1.72 -16.60
N ALA A 270 -13.62 2.56 -17.63
CA ALA A 270 -12.75 2.56 -18.82
C ALA A 270 -11.27 2.85 -18.48
N LYS A 271 -11.02 3.69 -17.47
CA LYS A 271 -9.67 4.04 -16.99
C LYS A 271 -8.91 2.83 -16.45
N ILE A 272 -9.60 1.85 -15.85
CA ILE A 272 -9.02 0.62 -15.29
C ILE A 272 -8.26 -0.18 -16.36
N TRP A 273 -8.80 -0.21 -17.58
CA TRP A 273 -8.36 -1.15 -18.62
C TRP A 273 -7.45 -0.54 -19.69
N VAL A 274 -7.76 0.68 -20.14
CA VAL A 274 -7.18 1.27 -21.37
C VAL A 274 -6.68 2.70 -21.24
N GLY A 275 -6.82 3.30 -20.05
CA GLY A 275 -6.32 4.63 -19.73
C GLY A 275 -6.79 5.71 -20.73
N ASN A 276 -5.83 6.39 -21.37
CA ASN A 276 -6.11 7.47 -22.33
C ASN A 276 -6.79 7.02 -23.64
N ASN A 277 -6.95 5.71 -23.88
CA ASN A 277 -7.73 5.17 -25.00
C ASN A 277 -9.20 4.84 -24.64
N GLY A 278 -9.62 5.12 -23.39
CA GLY A 278 -10.96 4.83 -22.89
C GLY A 278 -11.91 6.03 -22.87
N LEU A 279 -13.15 5.78 -22.44
CA LEU A 279 -14.12 6.84 -22.12
C LEU A 279 -13.52 7.82 -21.11
N LYS A 280 -13.67 9.13 -21.39
CA LYS A 280 -13.11 10.27 -20.63
C LYS A 280 -11.59 10.31 -20.41
N GLN A 281 -10.86 9.29 -20.85
CA GLN A 281 -9.40 9.20 -20.75
C GLN A 281 -8.91 9.24 -19.28
N MET A 282 -7.60 9.34 -19.03
CA MET A 282 -7.04 9.50 -17.68
C MET A 282 -7.21 10.92 -17.14
N ARG A 283 -8.42 11.50 -17.24
CA ARG A 283 -8.75 12.74 -16.53
C ARG A 283 -8.94 12.47 -15.04
N TYR A 284 -8.61 13.45 -14.21
CA TYR A 284 -8.81 13.41 -12.76
C TYR A 284 -9.50 14.69 -12.27
N LYS A 285 -10.31 14.58 -11.21
CA LYS A 285 -11.07 15.72 -10.65
C LYS A 285 -10.23 16.51 -9.63
N LEU A 286 -10.48 17.81 -9.55
CA LEU A 286 -9.97 18.75 -8.53
C LEU A 286 -11.09 19.17 -7.57
N SER A 287 -10.75 19.68 -6.38
CA SER A 287 -11.74 20.08 -5.35
C SER A 287 -12.71 21.19 -5.74
N ASN A 288 -12.44 21.94 -6.81
CA ASN A 288 -13.37 22.91 -7.41
C ASN A 288 -14.36 22.27 -8.41
N GLY A 289 -14.31 20.94 -8.59
CA GLY A 289 -15.14 20.19 -9.54
C GLY A 289 -14.61 20.12 -10.97
N THR A 290 -13.55 20.85 -11.34
CA THR A 290 -12.99 20.78 -12.69
C THR A 290 -12.13 19.54 -12.90
N TYR A 291 -12.08 19.03 -14.13
CA TYR A 291 -11.23 17.90 -14.52
C TYR A 291 -9.92 18.38 -15.17
N VAL A 292 -8.83 17.66 -14.93
CA VAL A 292 -7.51 17.85 -15.58
C VAL A 292 -7.08 16.54 -16.23
N SER A 293 -6.54 16.59 -17.45
CA SER A 293 -6.01 15.40 -18.14
C SER A 293 -4.64 14.99 -17.58
N TYR A 294 -4.46 13.71 -17.23
CA TYR A 294 -3.16 13.14 -16.89
C TYR A 294 -2.54 12.49 -18.13
N SER A 295 -1.43 13.08 -18.62
CA SER A 295 -0.69 12.53 -19.76
C SER A 295 0.08 11.28 -19.33
N THR A 296 -0.38 10.10 -19.77
CA THR A 296 0.22 8.80 -19.47
C THR A 296 -0.17 7.77 -20.53
N ALA A 297 0.69 6.77 -20.74
CA ALA A 297 0.35 5.58 -21.55
C ALA A 297 -0.33 4.48 -20.71
N LYS A 298 -0.40 4.64 -19.37
CA LYS A 298 -0.82 3.60 -18.43
C LYS A 298 -2.30 3.73 -18.05
N SER A 299 -2.98 2.59 -17.95
CA SER A 299 -4.31 2.48 -17.32
C SER A 299 -4.22 2.65 -15.80
N ALA A 300 -5.34 2.86 -15.12
CA ALA A 300 -5.37 2.83 -13.65
C ALA A 300 -4.98 1.44 -13.10
N GLY A 301 -5.28 0.35 -13.81
CA GLY A 301 -4.82 -1.01 -13.48
C GLY A 301 -3.30 -1.17 -13.61
N ASP A 302 -2.68 -0.53 -14.61
CA ASP A 302 -1.22 -0.48 -14.76
C ASP A 302 -0.57 0.37 -13.66
N LEU A 303 -1.16 1.53 -13.30
CA LEU A 303 -0.67 2.37 -12.20
C LEU A 303 -0.78 1.65 -10.84
N PHE A 304 -1.81 0.83 -10.65
CA PHE A 304 -1.94 -0.03 -9.47
C PHE A 304 -0.88 -1.14 -9.47
N TYR A 305 -0.62 -1.77 -10.62
CA TYR A 305 0.46 -2.75 -10.78
C TYR A 305 1.84 -2.12 -10.47
N ASP A 306 2.16 -0.96 -11.03
CA ASP A 306 3.41 -0.23 -10.73
C ASP A 306 3.56 0.03 -9.22
N ALA A 307 2.52 0.58 -8.59
CA ALA A 307 2.54 0.93 -7.17
C ALA A 307 2.68 -0.31 -6.29
N TYR A 308 2.04 -1.43 -6.67
CA TYR A 308 2.18 -2.72 -6.00
C TYR A 308 3.61 -3.27 -6.10
N ILE A 309 4.20 -3.30 -7.30
CA ILE A 309 5.57 -3.81 -7.49
C ILE A 309 6.57 -2.99 -6.68
N GLN A 310 6.40 -1.66 -6.60
CA GLN A 310 7.28 -0.80 -5.80
C GLN A 310 7.06 -0.95 -4.28
N ALA A 311 5.81 -0.98 -3.82
CA ALA A 311 5.48 -0.97 -2.39
C ALA A 311 5.47 -2.36 -1.73
N VAL A 312 5.29 -3.43 -2.51
CA VAL A 312 5.11 -4.81 -2.04
C VAL A 312 6.17 -5.75 -2.60
N GLY A 313 6.95 -5.36 -3.63
CA GLY A 313 7.93 -6.23 -4.29
C GLY A 313 9.06 -6.76 -3.40
N SER A 314 9.25 -6.20 -2.20
CA SER A 314 10.19 -6.70 -1.18
C SER A 314 9.55 -7.65 -0.16
N ASN A 315 8.28 -8.02 -0.31
CA ASN A 315 7.58 -8.86 0.67
C ASN A 315 8.11 -10.30 0.67
N ALA A 316 8.61 -10.74 1.83
CA ALA A 316 9.17 -12.06 2.06
C ALA A 316 8.16 -13.05 2.68
N SER A 317 6.97 -12.60 3.10
CA SER A 317 5.99 -13.47 3.77
C SER A 317 5.37 -14.54 2.86
N GLY A 318 5.37 -14.33 1.54
CA GLY A 318 4.71 -15.19 0.57
C GLY A 318 3.18 -15.26 0.72
N TYR A 319 2.57 -14.33 1.48
CA TYR A 319 1.13 -14.29 1.69
C TYR A 319 0.57 -12.88 1.41
N ILE A 320 -0.12 -12.75 0.27
CA ILE A 320 -0.74 -11.50 -0.14
C ILE A 320 -2.20 -11.75 -0.48
N ARG A 321 -3.08 -10.94 0.11
CA ARG A 321 -4.52 -10.95 -0.07
C ARG A 321 -5.00 -9.62 -0.65
N LEU A 322 -5.85 -9.68 -1.67
CA LEU A 322 -6.52 -8.50 -2.22
C LEU A 322 -7.99 -8.44 -1.79
N VAL A 323 -8.50 -7.23 -1.57
CA VAL A 323 -9.93 -6.95 -1.43
C VAL A 323 -10.30 -5.88 -2.46
N GLY A 324 -11.31 -6.14 -3.29
CA GLY A 324 -11.75 -5.20 -4.32
C GLY A 324 -13.26 -4.97 -4.25
N HIS A 325 -13.68 -3.74 -3.93
CA HIS A 325 -15.08 -3.34 -3.81
C HIS A 325 -15.60 -2.71 -5.10
N SER A 326 -16.80 -3.08 -5.55
CA SER A 326 -17.46 -2.42 -6.67
C SER A 326 -16.55 -2.45 -7.92
N LEU A 327 -16.19 -1.32 -8.54
CA LEU A 327 -15.16 -1.26 -9.60
C LEU A 327 -13.77 -1.76 -9.17
N GLY A 328 -13.40 -1.63 -7.89
CA GLY A 328 -12.15 -2.13 -7.33
C GLY A 328 -11.99 -3.65 -7.45
N ASN A 329 -13.07 -4.41 -7.63
CA ASN A 329 -12.99 -5.84 -7.96
C ASN A 329 -12.21 -6.07 -9.27
N GLN A 330 -12.40 -5.19 -10.26
CA GLN A 330 -11.71 -5.24 -11.55
C GLN A 330 -10.23 -4.89 -11.38
N MET A 331 -9.92 -3.88 -10.57
CA MET A 331 -8.55 -3.49 -10.21
C MET A 331 -7.79 -4.63 -9.52
N ALA A 332 -8.41 -5.30 -8.54
CA ALA A 332 -7.84 -6.46 -7.85
C ALA A 332 -7.63 -7.66 -8.80
N THR A 333 -8.58 -7.89 -9.70
CA THR A 333 -8.48 -8.93 -10.74
C THR A 333 -7.37 -8.63 -11.75
N TYR A 334 -7.26 -7.37 -12.20
CA TYR A 334 -6.22 -6.88 -13.10
C TYR A 334 -4.82 -7.05 -12.49
N LEU A 335 -4.65 -6.59 -11.24
CA LEU A 335 -3.39 -6.74 -10.50
C LEU A 335 -2.98 -8.23 -10.37
N THR A 336 -3.93 -9.10 -10.03
CA THR A 336 -3.68 -10.55 -9.93
C THR A 336 -3.23 -11.13 -11.26
N TYR A 337 -3.89 -10.79 -12.36
CA TYR A 337 -3.49 -11.30 -13.68
C TYR A 337 -2.11 -10.79 -14.11
N LYS A 338 -1.82 -9.49 -13.94
CA LYS A 338 -0.52 -8.91 -14.30
C LYS A 338 0.62 -9.55 -13.50
N THR A 339 0.44 -9.76 -12.19
CA THR A 339 1.42 -10.44 -11.33
C THR A 339 1.56 -11.92 -11.69
N ALA A 340 0.46 -12.63 -11.93
CA ALA A 340 0.48 -14.03 -12.38
C ALA A 340 1.20 -14.22 -13.72
N VAL A 341 0.96 -13.35 -14.71
CA VAL A 341 1.66 -13.40 -16.01
C VAL A 341 3.14 -13.08 -15.85
N ALA A 342 3.50 -12.05 -15.07
CA ALA A 342 4.89 -11.73 -14.80
C ALA A 342 5.63 -12.88 -14.09
N ALA A 343 4.99 -13.52 -13.11
CA ALA A 343 5.54 -14.67 -12.41
C ALA A 343 5.64 -15.92 -13.30
N LYS A 344 4.66 -16.16 -14.19
CA LYS A 344 4.71 -17.27 -15.16
C LYS A 344 5.85 -17.10 -16.16
N ASN A 345 6.15 -15.85 -16.52
CA ASN A 345 7.25 -15.48 -17.42
C ASN A 345 8.60 -15.28 -16.70
N GLY A 346 8.68 -15.54 -15.39
CA GLY A 346 9.91 -15.42 -14.60
C GLY A 346 10.39 -13.99 -14.31
N SER A 347 9.61 -12.96 -14.65
CA SER A 347 9.94 -11.55 -14.36
C SER A 347 9.42 -11.05 -13.01
N LEU A 348 8.76 -11.92 -12.23
CA LEU A 348 8.31 -11.66 -10.87
C LEU A 348 8.42 -12.93 -10.02
N ALA A 349 8.64 -12.80 -8.71
CA ALA A 349 8.57 -13.94 -7.81
C ALA A 349 7.12 -14.43 -7.64
N SER A 350 6.89 -15.74 -7.63
CA SER A 350 5.55 -16.33 -7.45
C SER A 350 4.93 -16.01 -6.08
N SER A 351 5.76 -15.72 -5.07
CA SER A 351 5.36 -15.19 -3.75
C SER A 351 4.66 -13.82 -3.81
N LEU A 352 4.80 -13.08 -4.92
CA LEU A 352 4.18 -11.78 -5.15
C LEU A 352 2.90 -11.86 -6.00
N VAL A 353 2.43 -13.06 -6.33
CA VAL A 353 1.08 -13.27 -6.89
C VAL A 353 0.07 -13.34 -5.75
N PRO A 354 -1.06 -12.60 -5.81
CA PRO A 354 -2.13 -12.70 -4.82
C PRO A 354 -2.59 -14.14 -4.60
N LYS A 355 -2.44 -14.62 -3.38
CA LYS A 355 -2.82 -15.98 -2.96
C LYS A 355 -4.31 -16.10 -2.69
N ARG A 356 -4.94 -15.02 -2.23
CA ARG A 356 -6.39 -14.94 -1.95
C ARG A 356 -6.96 -13.59 -2.36
N ILE A 357 -8.17 -13.59 -2.91
CA ILE A 357 -8.88 -12.40 -3.38
C ILE A 357 -10.30 -12.45 -2.85
N TYR A 358 -10.82 -11.32 -2.37
CA TYR A 358 -12.24 -11.16 -2.11
C TYR A 358 -12.82 -10.04 -2.99
N LEU A 359 -13.85 -10.40 -3.77
CA LEU A 359 -14.61 -9.51 -4.62
C LEU A 359 -15.87 -9.06 -3.85
N ALA A 360 -15.83 -7.84 -3.31
CA ALA A 360 -16.90 -7.26 -2.48
C ALA A 360 -17.95 -6.57 -3.36
N ASP A 361 -19.18 -7.10 -3.32
CA ASP A 361 -20.33 -6.70 -4.15
C ASP A 361 -19.97 -6.22 -5.58
N PRO A 362 -19.26 -7.05 -6.37
CA PRO A 362 -18.52 -6.58 -7.54
C PRO A 362 -19.42 -5.98 -8.62
N PHE A 363 -18.93 -4.90 -9.26
CA PHE A 363 -19.56 -4.27 -10.42
C PHE A 363 -18.78 -4.56 -11.70
N TRP A 364 -19.50 -4.90 -12.76
CA TRP A 364 -19.05 -4.93 -14.16
C TRP A 364 -20.18 -4.35 -15.00
N SER A 365 -19.93 -3.41 -15.91
CA SER A 365 -21.02 -2.92 -16.76
C SER A 365 -21.32 -3.88 -17.91
N LYS A 366 -22.62 -4.04 -18.19
CA LYS A 366 -23.18 -4.85 -19.28
C LYS A 366 -22.62 -4.46 -20.65
N ASP A 367 -22.73 -5.38 -21.59
CA ASP A 367 -22.49 -5.21 -23.02
C ASP A 367 -21.03 -4.98 -23.42
N GLY A 368 -20.74 -5.26 -24.69
CA GLY A 368 -19.41 -5.14 -25.28
C GLY A 368 -18.90 -3.70 -25.29
N LYS A 369 -17.63 -3.51 -24.94
CA LYS A 369 -16.95 -2.20 -24.97
C LYS A 369 -16.15 -2.07 -26.25
N THR A 370 -16.38 -0.99 -26.99
CA THR A 370 -15.59 -0.65 -28.20
C THR A 370 -14.10 -0.59 -27.89
N TYR A 371 -13.74 0.04 -26.77
CA TYR A 371 -12.36 0.15 -26.28
C TYR A 371 -11.74 -1.19 -25.80
N LEU A 372 -12.50 -2.28 -25.71
CA LEU A 372 -12.01 -3.64 -25.42
C LEU A 372 -12.16 -4.59 -26.62
N GLY A 373 -12.37 -4.05 -27.83
CA GLY A 373 -12.58 -4.86 -29.03
C GLY A 373 -13.89 -5.65 -29.03
N GLY A 374 -14.96 -5.06 -28.47
CA GLY A 374 -16.26 -5.70 -28.32
C GLY A 374 -16.41 -6.53 -27.04
N LYS A 375 -15.35 -6.74 -26.26
CA LYS A 375 -15.40 -7.50 -25.00
C LYS A 375 -16.01 -6.69 -23.86
N TRP A 376 -16.57 -7.36 -22.86
CA TRP A 376 -17.07 -6.71 -21.63
C TRP A 376 -16.13 -6.92 -20.43
N THR A 377 -16.25 -6.09 -19.40
CA THR A 377 -15.31 -6.10 -18.27
C THR A 377 -15.45 -7.35 -17.41
N GLY A 378 -16.66 -7.91 -17.31
CA GLY A 378 -16.92 -9.13 -16.56
C GLY A 378 -16.24 -10.37 -17.13
N GLU A 379 -16.18 -10.54 -18.46
CA GLU A 379 -15.50 -11.69 -19.08
C GLU A 379 -13.98 -11.56 -19.11
N LEU A 380 -13.44 -10.34 -19.22
CA LEU A 380 -12.01 -10.11 -19.00
C LEU A 380 -11.64 -10.49 -17.57
N CYS A 381 -12.45 -10.08 -16.58
CA CYS A 381 -12.25 -10.49 -15.19
C CYS A 381 -12.33 -12.02 -15.02
N ARG A 382 -13.30 -12.71 -15.65
CA ARG A 382 -13.37 -14.18 -15.63
C ARG A 382 -12.12 -14.83 -16.21
N THR A 383 -11.64 -14.34 -17.35
CA THR A 383 -10.43 -14.84 -18.02
C THR A 383 -9.20 -14.68 -17.12
N TYR A 384 -9.07 -13.52 -16.48
CA TYR A 384 -7.97 -13.14 -15.60
C TYR A 384 -7.94 -13.96 -14.31
N ILE A 385 -9.11 -14.15 -13.67
CA ILE A 385 -9.27 -15.02 -12.50
C ILE A 385 -8.97 -16.48 -12.86
N ASN A 386 -9.52 -17.01 -13.95
CA ASN A 386 -9.25 -18.38 -14.38
C ASN A 386 -7.74 -18.62 -14.60
N TYR A 387 -7.03 -17.68 -15.21
CA TYR A 387 -5.58 -17.77 -15.42
C TYR A 387 -4.81 -17.87 -14.08
N ALA A 388 -5.17 -17.06 -13.09
CA ALA A 388 -4.54 -17.07 -11.77
C ALA A 388 -4.85 -18.35 -10.98
N ILE A 389 -6.11 -18.81 -10.98
CA ILE A 389 -6.50 -20.09 -10.39
C ILE A 389 -5.72 -21.25 -11.05
N SER A 390 -5.68 -21.29 -12.38
CA SER A 390 -5.05 -22.39 -13.15
C SER A 390 -3.53 -22.49 -12.94
N ASN A 391 -2.83 -21.36 -12.79
CA ASN A 391 -1.36 -21.34 -12.75
C ASN A 391 -0.77 -21.24 -11.34
N PHE A 392 -1.48 -20.62 -10.40
CA PHE A 392 -0.98 -20.33 -9.04
C PHE A 392 -1.91 -20.85 -7.94
N GLY A 393 -3.08 -21.39 -8.29
CA GLY A 393 -4.04 -21.91 -7.33
C GLY A 393 -4.66 -20.83 -6.44
N THR A 394 -4.68 -19.57 -6.89
CA THR A 394 -5.27 -18.42 -6.20
C THR A 394 -6.69 -18.71 -5.73
N ILE A 395 -6.99 -18.33 -4.48
CA ILE A 395 -8.29 -18.51 -3.85
C ILE A 395 -9.13 -17.28 -4.12
N VAL A 396 -10.40 -17.46 -4.53
CA VAL A 396 -11.27 -16.33 -4.85
C VAL A 396 -12.62 -16.47 -4.16
N GLU A 397 -12.90 -15.52 -3.27
CA GLU A 397 -14.19 -15.31 -2.61
C GLU A 397 -14.96 -14.23 -3.35
N GLN A 398 -16.29 -14.36 -3.40
CA GLN A 398 -17.17 -13.35 -3.95
C GLN A 398 -18.40 -13.21 -3.07
N SER A 399 -18.72 -11.99 -2.65
CA SER A 399 -20.02 -11.68 -2.07
C SER A 399 -20.94 -11.01 -3.07
N LYS A 400 -22.24 -11.06 -2.78
CA LYS A 400 -23.18 -10.02 -3.18
C LYS A 400 -24.02 -9.62 -1.96
N SER A 401 -24.07 -8.33 -1.65
CA SER A 401 -24.84 -7.72 -0.54
C SER A 401 -26.07 -6.95 -1.02
N THR A 402 -26.13 -6.57 -2.30
CA THR A 402 -27.23 -5.77 -2.85
C THR A 402 -28.35 -6.61 -3.45
N ALA A 403 -29.60 -6.23 -3.16
CA ALA A 403 -30.79 -6.84 -3.75
C ALA A 403 -31.18 -6.21 -5.11
N ALA A 404 -30.80 -4.95 -5.35
CA ALA A 404 -30.93 -4.33 -6.67
C ALA A 404 -29.98 -5.04 -7.66
N GLY A 405 -30.56 -5.80 -8.60
CA GLY A 405 -29.86 -6.65 -9.59
C GLY A 405 -29.00 -5.87 -10.59
N GLY A 406 -27.89 -5.35 -10.08
CA GLY A 406 -27.09 -4.30 -10.73
C GLY A 406 -27.78 -2.93 -10.63
N TYR A 407 -26.98 -1.88 -10.38
CA TYR A 407 -27.30 -0.56 -10.92
C TYR A 407 -27.53 -0.75 -12.43
N LEU A 408 -28.75 -0.54 -12.94
CA LEU A 408 -29.34 -1.09 -14.19
C LEU A 408 -28.41 -1.46 -15.37
N VAL A 409 -27.34 -0.70 -15.57
CA VAL A 409 -26.22 -0.91 -16.49
C VAL A 409 -25.22 -2.02 -16.10
N GLY A 410 -25.38 -2.70 -14.97
CA GLY A 410 -24.41 -3.61 -14.35
C GLY A 410 -24.82 -5.09 -14.38
N ASP A 411 -23.86 -5.98 -14.63
CA ASP A 411 -24.07 -7.41 -14.85
C ASP A 411 -23.80 -8.26 -13.60
N ASP A 412 -24.61 -9.32 -13.40
CA ASP A 412 -24.55 -10.22 -12.24
C ASP A 412 -23.37 -11.21 -12.28
N ASN A 413 -22.79 -11.42 -13.47
CA ASN A 413 -21.64 -12.26 -13.79
C ASN A 413 -21.71 -13.67 -13.19
N LEU A 414 -22.79 -14.39 -13.51
CA LEU A 414 -23.06 -15.73 -12.99
C LEU A 414 -21.91 -16.72 -13.25
N ASP A 415 -21.20 -16.58 -14.36
CA ASP A 415 -20.03 -17.41 -14.68
C ASP A 415 -18.80 -17.13 -13.80
N MET A 416 -18.67 -15.93 -13.21
CA MET A 416 -17.64 -15.69 -12.18
C MET A 416 -17.94 -16.51 -10.93
N ARG A 417 -19.22 -16.58 -10.52
CA ARG A 417 -19.68 -17.34 -9.35
C ARG A 417 -19.38 -18.84 -9.49
N LYS A 418 -19.31 -19.37 -10.71
CA LYS A 418 -18.90 -20.76 -11.01
C LYS A 418 -17.41 -21.04 -10.75
N MET A 419 -16.60 -20.01 -10.47
CA MET A 419 -15.16 -20.13 -10.17
C MET A 419 -14.80 -19.72 -8.74
N THR A 420 -15.69 -19.02 -8.03
CA THR A 420 -15.43 -18.46 -6.70
C THR A 420 -16.09 -19.27 -5.58
N THR A 421 -15.72 -18.99 -4.34
CA THR A 421 -16.55 -19.27 -3.16
C THR A 421 -17.57 -18.13 -3.06
N PHE A 422 -18.75 -18.35 -3.64
CA PHE A 422 -19.78 -17.34 -3.75
C PHE A 422 -20.80 -17.41 -2.60
N PHE A 423 -21.02 -16.28 -1.92
CA PHE A 423 -21.97 -16.16 -0.83
C PHE A 423 -22.79 -14.87 -0.91
N ARG A 424 -23.97 -14.90 -0.29
CA ARG A 424 -24.91 -13.78 -0.23
C ARG A 424 -24.86 -13.14 1.14
N ILE A 425 -24.43 -11.89 1.22
CA ILE A 425 -24.63 -11.05 2.40
C ILE A 425 -26.06 -10.50 2.30
N TRP A 426 -26.84 -10.53 3.37
CA TRP A 426 -28.21 -10.02 3.37
C TRP A 426 -28.45 -9.17 4.63
N PRO A 427 -28.21 -7.85 4.57
CA PRO A 427 -28.35 -6.98 5.74
C PRO A 427 -29.78 -6.43 5.82
N ASP A 428 -30.71 -7.17 6.42
CA ASP A 428 -32.10 -6.70 6.64
C ASP A 428 -32.16 -5.45 7.53
N PHE A 429 -31.16 -5.24 8.39
CA PHE A 429 -31.01 -4.01 9.17
C PHE A 429 -30.70 -2.77 8.31
N ILE A 430 -30.34 -2.93 7.03
CA ILE A 430 -30.19 -1.87 6.04
C ILE A 430 -31.34 -1.98 5.01
N PRO A 431 -32.33 -1.07 5.01
CA PRO A 431 -33.42 -1.06 4.05
C PRO A 431 -32.94 -1.08 2.60
N ILE A 432 -33.66 -1.81 1.73
CA ILE A 432 -33.35 -1.95 0.29
C ILE A 432 -33.32 -0.62 -0.47
N THR A 433 -33.94 0.44 0.06
CA THR A 433 -33.85 1.82 -0.47
C THR A 433 -32.44 2.41 -0.37
N ASP A 434 -31.70 2.02 0.66
CA ASP A 434 -30.37 2.53 0.99
C ASP A 434 -29.29 1.65 0.34
N ALA A 435 -29.53 1.26 -0.92
CA ALA A 435 -28.73 0.28 -1.67
C ALA A 435 -27.23 0.62 -1.75
N ALA A 436 -26.85 1.90 -1.68
CA ALA A 436 -25.45 2.32 -1.62
C ALA A 436 -24.75 1.91 -0.31
N ILE A 437 -25.49 1.86 0.81
CA ILE A 437 -24.97 1.37 2.09
C ILE A 437 -24.98 -0.16 2.09
N GLN A 438 -26.00 -0.83 1.54
CA GLN A 438 -25.96 -2.28 1.32
C GLN A 438 -24.73 -2.70 0.47
N HIS A 439 -24.45 -2.00 -0.63
CA HIS A 439 -23.28 -2.20 -1.49
C HIS A 439 -21.98 -2.13 -0.68
N SER A 440 -21.83 -1.03 0.06
CA SER A 440 -20.66 -0.75 0.89
C SER A 440 -20.48 -1.76 2.04
N TYR A 441 -21.57 -2.27 2.63
CA TYR A 441 -21.53 -3.25 3.73
C TYR A 441 -20.78 -4.54 3.38
N ALA A 442 -20.70 -4.93 2.09
CA ALA A 442 -19.88 -6.07 1.68
C ALA A 442 -18.39 -5.94 2.04
N VAL A 443 -17.88 -4.70 2.17
CA VAL A 443 -16.51 -4.41 2.61
C VAL A 443 -16.41 -4.56 4.12
N LEU A 444 -17.28 -3.87 4.87
CA LEU A 444 -17.31 -3.95 6.34
C LEU A 444 -17.45 -5.39 6.82
N TRP A 445 -18.43 -6.13 6.29
CA TRP A 445 -18.69 -7.52 6.64
C TRP A 445 -17.42 -8.38 6.56
N TYR A 446 -16.69 -8.30 5.44
CA TYR A 446 -15.47 -9.10 5.27
C TYR A 446 -14.32 -8.60 6.15
N MET A 447 -14.11 -7.29 6.24
CA MET A 447 -13.01 -6.74 7.03
C MET A 447 -13.23 -6.95 8.54
N TRP A 448 -14.49 -7.02 9.01
CA TRP A 448 -14.89 -7.38 10.37
C TRP A 448 -14.81 -8.90 10.60
N SER A 449 -15.15 -9.74 9.61
CA SER A 449 -14.99 -11.21 9.67
C SER A 449 -13.55 -11.72 9.81
N MET A 450 -12.56 -10.84 10.04
CA MET A 450 -11.23 -11.20 10.55
C MET A 450 -11.21 -11.38 12.07
N GLY A 451 -12.23 -10.89 12.79
CA GLY A 451 -12.36 -11.04 14.25
C GLY A 451 -12.71 -12.48 14.67
N GLY A 452 -13.56 -13.16 13.92
CA GLY A 452 -14.02 -14.53 14.17
C GLY A 452 -14.51 -15.21 12.89
N THR A 453 -14.63 -16.54 12.92
CA THR A 453 -15.03 -17.35 11.76
C THR A 453 -16.55 -17.44 11.61
N VAL A 454 -17.05 -17.01 10.45
CA VAL A 454 -18.47 -17.13 10.08
C VAL A 454 -18.78 -18.59 9.74
N GLN A 455 -19.84 -19.16 10.33
CA GLN A 455 -20.09 -20.61 10.22
C GLN A 455 -20.88 -21.00 8.97
N THR A 456 -20.62 -22.21 8.45
CA THR A 456 -21.44 -22.83 7.40
C THR A 456 -21.61 -24.33 7.64
N GLN A 457 -22.56 -24.97 6.96
CA GLN A 457 -22.74 -26.43 6.99
C GLN A 457 -21.49 -27.25 6.58
N TYR A 458 -20.50 -26.67 5.87
CA TYR A 458 -19.35 -27.41 5.30
C TYR A 458 -17.97 -26.81 5.63
N GLY A 459 -17.90 -25.88 6.59
CA GLY A 459 -16.71 -25.07 6.84
C GLY A 459 -17.08 -23.65 7.24
N THR A 460 -16.22 -22.68 6.94
CA THR A 460 -16.34 -21.30 7.42
C THR A 460 -16.07 -20.28 6.31
N LEU A 461 -16.73 -19.11 6.39
CA LEU A 461 -16.63 -18.01 5.41
C LEU A 461 -15.93 -16.78 6.01
N GLY A 462 -15.58 -15.82 5.17
CA GLY A 462 -14.99 -14.55 5.59
C GLY A 462 -13.49 -14.63 5.92
N ALA A 463 -12.95 -13.49 6.35
CA ALA A 463 -11.53 -13.23 6.32
C ALA A 463 -10.69 -14.09 7.29
N ALA A 464 -11.23 -14.42 8.47
CA ALA A 464 -10.60 -15.31 9.45
C ALA A 464 -10.56 -16.78 9.02
N SER A 465 -11.38 -17.18 8.05
CA SER A 465 -11.53 -18.59 7.66
C SER A 465 -10.31 -19.11 6.92
N ALA A 466 -9.96 -20.37 7.14
CA ALA A 466 -8.74 -20.98 6.62
C ALA A 466 -8.77 -21.09 5.08
N ASP A 467 -7.63 -20.82 4.45
CA ASP A 467 -7.48 -20.86 3.00
C ASP A 467 -7.84 -22.22 2.37
N SER A 468 -7.54 -23.33 3.07
CA SER A 468 -7.94 -24.68 2.65
C SER A 468 -9.46 -24.87 2.64
N THR A 469 -10.14 -24.40 3.68
CA THR A 469 -11.61 -24.41 3.80
C THR A 469 -12.26 -23.57 2.71
N VAL A 470 -11.82 -22.32 2.55
CA VAL A 470 -12.36 -21.42 1.53
C VAL A 470 -12.10 -21.98 0.12
N LYS A 471 -10.95 -22.60 -0.14
CA LYS A 471 -10.63 -23.24 -1.42
C LYS A 471 -11.44 -24.52 -1.69
N SER A 472 -11.77 -25.31 -0.67
CA SER A 472 -12.65 -26.48 -0.84
C SER A 472 -14.07 -26.05 -1.23
N MET A 473 -14.51 -24.90 -0.73
CA MET A 473 -15.82 -24.28 -1.00
C MET A 473 -15.92 -23.55 -2.36
N MET A 474 -14.80 -23.34 -3.08
CA MET A 474 -14.83 -22.71 -4.42
C MET A 474 -15.53 -23.60 -5.44
N ASN A 475 -16.39 -23.02 -6.28
CA ASN A 475 -17.11 -23.75 -7.34
C ASN A 475 -16.22 -24.22 -8.51
N TYR A 476 -14.97 -23.77 -8.57
CA TYR A 476 -14.05 -24.04 -9.68
C TYR A 476 -13.89 -25.54 -9.97
N GLY A 477 -14.28 -25.95 -11.18
CA GLY A 477 -14.21 -27.35 -11.64
C GLY A 477 -15.24 -28.29 -11.00
N LYS A 478 -16.32 -27.77 -10.39
CA LYS A 478 -17.32 -28.55 -9.64
C LYS A 478 -18.74 -28.17 -10.04
N SER A 479 -19.72 -28.95 -9.57
CA SER A 479 -21.10 -28.47 -9.40
C SER A 479 -21.08 -27.14 -8.64
N SER A 480 -21.83 -26.15 -9.12
CA SER A 480 -21.82 -24.81 -8.53
C SER A 480 -22.85 -24.67 -7.41
N TYR A 481 -22.46 -23.98 -6.34
CA TYR A 481 -23.26 -23.69 -5.16
C TYR A 481 -23.17 -22.22 -4.78
N TYR A 482 -24.12 -21.76 -3.98
CA TYR A 482 -23.99 -20.52 -3.23
C TYR A 482 -24.26 -20.75 -1.75
N TYR A 483 -23.70 -19.90 -0.91
CA TYR A 483 -23.99 -19.89 0.52
C TYR A 483 -25.00 -18.77 0.81
N TRP A 484 -26.04 -19.11 1.55
CA TRP A 484 -27.13 -18.23 1.99
C TRP A 484 -27.33 -18.33 3.50
N TYR A 485 -27.93 -17.31 4.12
CA TYR A 485 -28.19 -17.25 5.56
C TYR A 485 -29.01 -18.46 6.05
N SER A 486 -28.64 -19.00 7.21
CA SER A 486 -29.49 -19.94 7.95
C SER A 486 -30.79 -19.25 8.41
N SER A 487 -31.85 -20.03 8.62
CA SER A 487 -32.98 -19.53 9.41
C SER A 487 -32.50 -19.16 10.83
N GLY A 488 -32.81 -17.95 11.29
CA GLY A 488 -32.36 -17.42 12.59
C GLY A 488 -30.90 -16.93 12.64
N SER A 489 -30.26 -16.67 11.49
CA SER A 489 -28.94 -16.05 11.39
C SER A 489 -28.96 -14.54 11.69
N GLY A 490 -27.79 -13.92 11.86
CA GLY A 490 -27.58 -12.50 12.15
C GLY A 490 -27.98 -11.46 11.07
N ASN A 491 -28.81 -11.78 10.07
CA ASN A 491 -29.17 -10.81 8.99
C ASN A 491 -29.83 -9.51 9.50
N ASN A 492 -30.37 -9.52 10.73
CA ASN A 492 -30.95 -8.36 11.39
C ASN A 492 -29.99 -7.63 12.36
N THR A 493 -28.73 -8.04 12.47
CA THR A 493 -27.68 -7.35 13.25
C THR A 493 -26.58 -6.82 12.32
N ASN A 494 -25.78 -5.88 12.82
CA ASN A 494 -24.77 -5.17 12.00
C ASN A 494 -23.39 -5.84 11.99
N THR A 495 -23.24 -7.01 12.61
CA THR A 495 -21.98 -7.74 12.76
C THR A 495 -21.99 -9.02 11.93
N PRO A 496 -20.86 -9.50 11.40
CA PRO A 496 -20.78 -10.78 10.68
C PRO A 496 -20.57 -11.99 11.61
N LEU A 497 -20.54 -11.80 12.93
CA LEU A 497 -20.00 -12.81 13.88
C LEU A 497 -21.07 -13.75 14.45
N ASP A 498 -22.34 -13.38 14.34
CA ASP A 498 -23.54 -14.20 14.56
C ASP A 498 -24.14 -14.74 13.25
N ASP A 499 -23.49 -14.46 12.11
CA ASP A 499 -23.88 -15.01 10.82
C ASP A 499 -23.53 -16.50 10.67
N SER A 500 -24.48 -17.23 10.07
CA SER A 500 -24.36 -18.64 9.77
C SER A 500 -25.00 -18.95 8.41
N TYR A 501 -24.44 -19.91 7.68
CA TYR A 501 -24.79 -20.15 6.27
C TYR A 501 -25.11 -21.61 5.93
N ILE A 502 -26.23 -21.80 5.23
CA ILE A 502 -26.55 -23.03 4.50
C ILE A 502 -26.00 -22.97 3.07
N ARG A 503 -25.81 -24.14 2.43
CA ARG A 503 -25.37 -24.25 1.04
C ARG A 503 -26.54 -24.64 0.14
N ALA A 504 -26.82 -23.83 -0.87
CA ALA A 504 -27.82 -24.09 -1.91
C ALA A 504 -27.15 -24.37 -3.27
N SER A 505 -27.84 -25.08 -4.15
CA SER A 505 -27.37 -25.41 -5.51
C SER A 505 -27.56 -24.25 -6.48
N GLY A 506 -26.60 -24.06 -7.40
CA GLY A 506 -26.66 -23.05 -8.45
C GLY A 506 -25.81 -21.81 -8.16
N VAL A 507 -26.03 -20.75 -8.94
CA VAL A 507 -25.35 -19.44 -8.83
C VAL A 507 -26.27 -18.24 -8.99
N SER A 508 -27.53 -18.43 -9.45
CA SER A 508 -28.56 -17.42 -9.24
C SER A 508 -28.96 -17.40 -7.77
N THR A 509 -29.44 -16.24 -7.33
CA THR A 509 -29.90 -15.97 -5.97
C THR A 509 -31.24 -15.21 -5.98
N TRP A 510 -31.88 -15.26 -7.15
CA TRP A 510 -33.08 -14.58 -7.63
C TRP A 510 -33.73 -15.54 -8.64
#